data_AF-A0A9N9A5P6-F1
#
_entry.id   AF-A0A9N9A5P6-F1
#
_cell.length_a   1.000
_cell.length_b   1.000
_cell.length_c   1.000
_cell.angle_alpha   90.00
_cell.angle_beta   90.00
_cell.angle_gamma   90.00
#
_symmetry.space_group_name_H-M   'P 1'
#
loop_
_entity.id
_entity.type
_entity.pdbx_description
1 polymer ?
#
loop_
_entity_poly.entity_id
_entity_poly.type
_entity_poly.pdbx_seq_one_letter_code
_entity_poly.pdbx_strand_id
1 'polypeptide(L)'
;MFIRDTINWVDRSSPPSSPVLEPKEDKVSSPTQGNSSVSEYIKMIKQYAISVGKDLDDIDVKEKFLVGLSPDNEKRVEEFGIKKPLSEIFNFLVKFCSSAINKSAIVHELYSQMRACDLTANLWGINQ
;
A
#
# COMPACT_ATOMS: atom_id res chain seq x y z
N MET A 1 75.76 9.53 -25.68
CA MET A 1 74.99 10.70 -25.22
C MET A 1 73.51 10.35 -25.29
N PHE A 2 72.73 10.78 -24.30
CA PHE A 2 71.46 10.23 -23.83
C PHE A 2 70.21 10.44 -24.72
N ILE A 3 69.37 9.40 -24.75
CA ILE A 3 67.90 9.25 -24.79
C ILE A 3 67.03 10.53 -24.78
N ARG A 4 65.96 10.55 -25.61
CA ARG A 4 64.54 10.80 -25.24
C ARG A 4 63.55 10.81 -26.42
N ASP A 5 62.39 10.21 -26.15
CA ASP A 5 61.15 9.94 -26.89
C ASP A 5 60.51 11.21 -27.54
N THR A 6 59.50 11.12 -28.43
CA THR A 6 58.09 11.04 -28.00
C THR A 6 57.16 10.81 -29.20
N ILE A 7 56.29 9.83 -29.02
CA ILE A 7 55.08 9.50 -29.79
C ILE A 7 54.13 10.71 -29.84
N ASN A 8 53.67 11.15 -31.02
CA ASN A 8 52.47 11.98 -31.12
C ASN A 8 51.35 11.17 -31.78
N TRP A 9 50.54 10.53 -30.93
CA TRP A 9 49.25 9.97 -31.31
C TRP A 9 48.34 11.13 -31.71
N VAL A 10 47.95 11.15 -32.99
CA VAL A 10 46.92 12.05 -33.51
C VAL A 10 45.60 11.78 -32.79
N ASP A 11 45.23 12.75 -31.98
CA ASP A 11 43.88 13.20 -31.60
C ASP A 11 42.73 12.23 -31.92
N ARG A 12 42.48 11.31 -30.98
CA ARG A 12 41.19 10.62 -30.90
C ARG A 12 40.23 11.55 -30.19
N SER A 13 39.74 12.54 -30.93
CA SER A 13 38.71 13.46 -30.47
C SER A 13 37.55 12.63 -29.89
N SER A 14 37.14 13.03 -28.69
CA SER A 14 36.25 12.31 -27.79
C SER A 14 34.97 11.79 -28.48
N PRO A 15 34.39 10.66 -28.02
CA PRO A 15 33.01 10.37 -28.39
C PRO A 15 32.14 11.57 -27.97
N PRO A 16 31.07 11.91 -28.70
CA PRO A 16 30.15 12.96 -28.25
C PRO A 16 29.74 12.59 -26.84
N SER A 17 29.98 13.51 -25.90
CA SER A 17 29.45 13.40 -24.55
C SER A 17 27.94 13.45 -24.69
N SER A 18 27.35 12.27 -24.88
CA SER A 18 25.94 12.07 -24.59
C SER A 18 25.78 12.52 -23.14
N PRO A 19 24.81 13.38 -22.81
CA PRO A 19 24.56 13.68 -21.42
C PRO A 19 24.21 12.34 -20.78
N VAL A 20 25.15 11.80 -20.01
CA VAL A 20 24.87 10.76 -19.04
C VAL A 20 23.91 11.47 -18.10
N LEU A 21 22.61 11.27 -18.34
CA LEU A 21 21.60 11.47 -17.34
C LEU A 21 22.01 10.51 -16.23
N GLU A 22 22.79 11.02 -15.28
CA GLU A 22 22.93 10.39 -13.99
C GLU A 22 21.51 10.01 -13.57
N PRO A 23 21.22 8.73 -13.31
CA PRO A 23 19.94 8.35 -12.76
C PRO A 23 19.82 9.17 -11.49
N LYS A 24 18.96 10.20 -11.51
CA LYS A 24 18.47 10.77 -10.28
C LYS A 24 17.84 9.59 -9.59
N GLU A 25 18.47 9.12 -8.53
CA GLU A 25 17.86 8.19 -7.60
C GLU A 25 16.70 8.97 -6.97
N ASP A 26 15.60 9.09 -7.72
CA ASP A 26 14.34 9.62 -7.24
C ASP A 26 13.91 8.64 -6.17
N LYS A 27 14.26 8.97 -4.92
CA LYS A 27 14.00 8.17 -3.73
C LYS A 27 12.52 7.82 -3.74
N VAL A 28 12.21 6.58 -4.10
CA VAL A 28 10.84 6.10 -4.24
C VAL A 28 10.14 6.31 -2.90
N SER A 29 9.11 7.15 -2.88
CA SER A 29 8.32 7.39 -1.68
C SER A 29 7.51 6.15 -1.33
N SER A 30 7.55 5.73 -0.06
CA SER A 30 6.69 4.66 0.42
C SER A 30 5.21 5.06 0.38
N PRO A 31 4.31 4.18 -0.06
CA PRO A 31 2.88 4.49 -0.15
C PRO A 31 2.23 4.55 1.24
N THR A 32 1.22 5.41 1.37
CA THR A 32 0.33 5.51 2.55
C THR A 32 -1.09 5.10 2.16
N GLN A 33 -1.83 4.47 3.09
CA GLN A 33 -3.19 3.99 2.85
C GLN A 33 -4.16 5.14 2.60
N GLY A 34 -4.14 6.17 3.44
CA GLY A 34 -5.10 7.28 3.36
C GLY A 34 -6.55 6.79 3.33
N ASN A 35 -7.30 7.19 2.30
CA ASN A 35 -8.69 6.78 2.07
C ASN A 35 -8.82 5.54 1.16
N SER A 36 -7.71 4.96 0.69
CA SER A 36 -7.75 3.76 -0.14
C SER A 36 -8.24 2.56 0.66
N SER A 37 -8.89 1.64 -0.03
CA SER A 37 -9.24 0.36 0.58
C SER A 37 -7.99 -0.43 0.97
N VAL A 38 -8.13 -1.32 1.95
CA VAL A 38 -7.03 -2.22 2.37
C VAL A 38 -6.48 -3.03 1.20
N SER A 39 -7.35 -3.52 0.33
CA SER A 39 -6.93 -4.35 -0.80
C SER A 39 -6.14 -3.56 -1.84
N GLU A 40 -6.50 -2.30 -2.09
CA GLU A 40 -5.74 -1.39 -2.95
C GLU A 40 -4.40 -1.02 -2.32
N TYR A 41 -4.38 -0.72 -1.01
CA TYR A 41 -3.14 -0.41 -0.31
C TYR A 41 -2.15 -1.57 -0.32
N ILE A 42 -2.62 -2.80 -0.13
CA ILE A 42 -1.78 -4.00 -0.27
C ILE A 42 -1.18 -4.11 -1.68
N LYS A 43 -1.94 -3.78 -2.74
CA LYS A 43 -1.41 -3.77 -4.11
C LYS A 43 -0.31 -2.71 -4.28
N MET A 44 -0.51 -1.52 -3.73
CA MET A 44 0.49 -0.45 -3.75
C MET A 44 1.79 -0.88 -3.05
N ILE A 45 1.69 -1.58 -1.92
CA ILE A 45 2.86 -2.09 -1.19
C ILE A 45 3.61 -3.17 -1.96
N LYS A 46 2.89 -4.06 -2.65
CA LYS A 46 3.52 -5.03 -3.56
C LYS A 46 4.28 -4.36 -4.69
N GLN A 47 3.71 -3.32 -5.29
CA GLN A 47 4.38 -2.54 -6.34
C GLN A 47 5.58 -1.77 -5.79
N TYR A 48 5.46 -1.20 -4.58
CA TYR A 48 6.58 -0.54 -3.89
C TYR A 48 7.73 -1.51 -3.64
N ALA A 49 7.47 -2.72 -3.15
CA ALA A 49 8.51 -3.74 -2.95
C ALA A 49 9.26 -4.06 -4.25
N ILE A 50 8.52 -4.23 -5.36
CA ILE A 50 9.09 -4.46 -6.69
C ILE A 50 9.93 -3.25 -7.14
N SER A 51 9.46 -2.02 -6.94
CA SER A 51 10.16 -0.82 -7.41
C SER A 51 11.43 -0.50 -6.63
N VAL A 52 11.52 -0.91 -5.37
CA VAL A 52 12.74 -0.81 -4.56
C VAL A 52 13.60 -2.07 -4.59
N GLY A 53 13.22 -3.08 -5.39
CA GLY A 53 13.96 -4.33 -5.55
C GLY A 53 14.04 -5.19 -4.29
N LYS A 54 12.99 -5.16 -3.44
CA LYS A 54 12.93 -5.90 -2.18
C LYS A 54 11.82 -6.94 -2.18
N ASP A 55 12.03 -7.97 -1.37
CA ASP A 55 10.99 -8.95 -1.10
C ASP A 55 9.91 -8.37 -0.20
N LEU A 56 8.71 -8.96 -0.26
CA LEU A 56 7.60 -8.55 0.60
C LEU A 56 7.87 -8.81 2.08
N ASP A 57 8.66 -9.83 2.39
CA ASP A 57 9.02 -10.17 3.77
C ASP A 57 10.24 -9.36 4.28
N ASP A 58 10.79 -8.47 3.45
CA ASP A 58 11.84 -7.54 3.86
C ASP A 58 11.35 -6.64 5.00
N ILE A 59 12.21 -6.45 6.01
CA ILE A 59 11.89 -5.70 7.22
C ILE A 59 11.49 -4.27 6.89
N ASP A 60 12.15 -3.63 5.92
CA ASP A 60 11.86 -2.25 5.55
C ASP A 60 10.51 -2.15 4.84
N VAL A 61 10.18 -3.11 3.96
CA VAL A 61 8.87 -3.16 3.30
C VAL A 61 7.76 -3.34 4.34
N LYS A 62 7.98 -4.22 5.31
CA LYS A 62 7.04 -4.45 6.41
C LYS A 62 6.87 -3.21 7.29
N GLU A 63 7.95 -2.53 7.65
CA GLU A 63 7.88 -1.30 8.43
C GLU A 63 7.11 -0.21 7.68
N LYS A 64 7.41 0.00 6.39
CA LYS A 64 6.69 0.97 5.56
C LYS A 64 5.21 0.64 5.41
N PHE A 65 4.86 -0.64 5.32
CA PHE A 65 3.48 -1.08 5.34
C PHE A 65 2.79 -0.70 6.65
N LEU A 66 3.38 -1.02 7.81
CA LEU A 66 2.77 -0.76 9.11
C LEU A 66 2.57 0.74 9.36
N VAL A 67 3.62 1.54 9.12
CA VAL A 67 3.58 3.00 9.30
C VAL A 67 2.62 3.69 8.34
N GLY A 68 2.42 3.13 7.14
CA GLY A 68 1.53 3.70 6.14
C GLY A 68 0.06 3.29 6.30
N LEU A 69 -0.30 2.42 7.25
CA LEU A 69 -1.69 2.05 7.51
C LEU A 69 -2.52 3.24 8.00
N SER A 70 -3.83 3.18 7.77
CA SER A 70 -4.76 4.06 8.49
C SER A 70 -4.76 3.73 9.99
N PRO A 71 -4.96 4.70 10.90
CA PRO A 71 -4.90 4.48 12.35
C PRO A 71 -5.79 3.33 12.85
N ASP A 72 -6.99 3.18 12.28
CA ASP A 72 -7.91 2.10 12.65
C ASP A 72 -7.34 0.71 12.33
N ASN A 73 -6.75 0.55 11.14
CA ASN A 73 -6.16 -0.72 10.72
C ASN A 73 -4.83 -1.00 11.40
N GLU A 74 -4.02 0.03 11.65
CA GLU A 74 -2.78 -0.07 12.42
C GLU A 74 -3.05 -0.71 13.79
N LYS A 75 -4.02 -0.16 14.54
CA LYS A 75 -4.44 -0.70 15.84
C LYS A 75 -4.88 -2.17 15.74
N ARG A 76 -5.60 -2.55 14.68
CA ARG A 76 -6.02 -3.95 14.48
C ARG A 76 -4.83 -4.88 14.23
N VAL A 77 -3.81 -4.42 13.51
CA VAL A 77 -2.59 -5.20 13.28
C VAL A 77 -1.77 -5.31 14.57
N GLU A 78 -1.73 -4.28 15.40
CA GLU A 78 -1.12 -4.35 16.74
C GLU A 78 -1.81 -5.41 17.61
N GLU A 79 -3.15 -5.40 17.67
CA GLU A 79 -3.96 -6.40 18.38
C GLU A 79 -3.73 -7.83 17.84
N PHE A 80 -3.56 -7.98 16.53
CA PHE A 80 -3.30 -9.27 15.89
C PHE A 80 -1.86 -9.77 16.10
N GLY A 81 -0.90 -8.83 16.13
CA GLY A 81 0.51 -9.07 16.38
C GLY A 81 1.41 -8.71 15.18
N ILE A 82 2.14 -7.60 15.30
CA ILE A 82 3.09 -7.10 14.29
C ILE A 82 4.24 -8.08 13.98
N LYS A 83 4.52 -9.04 14.85
CA LYS A 83 5.57 -10.05 14.65
C LYS A 83 5.20 -11.10 13.59
N LYS A 84 3.93 -11.19 13.21
CA LYS A 84 3.45 -12.12 12.19
C LYS A 84 4.05 -11.82 10.79
N PRO A 85 4.16 -12.81 9.90
CA PRO A 85 4.54 -12.60 8.51
C PRO A 85 3.61 -11.58 7.82
N LEU A 86 4.15 -10.82 6.86
CA LEU A 86 3.37 -9.78 6.18
C LEU A 86 2.17 -10.37 5.42
N SER A 87 2.34 -11.55 4.86
CA SER A 87 1.28 -12.33 4.20
C SER A 87 0.12 -12.70 5.14
N GLU A 88 0.39 -13.05 6.40
CA GLU A 88 -0.64 -13.31 7.41
C GLU A 88 -1.40 -12.03 7.76
N ILE A 89 -0.68 -10.91 7.89
CA ILE A 89 -1.28 -9.61 8.19
C ILE A 89 -2.20 -9.13 7.04
N PHE A 90 -1.79 -9.31 5.78
CA PHE A 90 -2.62 -9.02 4.62
C PHE A 90 -3.94 -9.80 4.65
N ASN A 91 -3.84 -11.11 4.90
CA ASN A 91 -5.02 -11.97 4.98
C ASN A 91 -5.95 -11.58 6.13
N PHE A 92 -5.39 -11.23 7.29
CA PHE A 92 -6.14 -10.74 8.44
C PHE A 92 -6.92 -9.47 8.09
N LEU A 93 -6.26 -8.45 7.55
CA LEU A 93 -6.89 -7.17 7.24
C LEU A 93 -7.97 -7.29 6.15
N VAL A 94 -7.71 -8.08 5.09
CA VAL A 94 -8.71 -8.30 4.03
C VAL A 94 -9.96 -8.98 4.61
N LYS A 95 -9.80 -10.01 5.43
CA LYS A 95 -10.93 -10.69 6.09
C LYS A 95 -11.66 -9.77 7.05
N PHE A 96 -10.92 -9.00 7.85
CA PHE A 96 -11.47 -8.09 8.83
C PHE A 96 -12.33 -7.00 8.17
N CYS A 97 -11.80 -6.31 7.15
CA CYS A 97 -12.55 -5.29 6.42
C CYS A 97 -13.75 -5.85 5.66
N SER A 98 -13.63 -7.05 5.09
CA SER A 98 -14.75 -7.71 4.40
C SER A 98 -15.88 -8.07 5.37
N SER A 99 -15.53 -8.50 6.59
CA SER A 99 -16.51 -8.82 7.64
C SER A 99 -17.23 -7.58 8.19
N ALA A 100 -16.56 -6.41 8.21
CA ALA A 100 -17.15 -5.16 8.66
C ALA A 100 -18.22 -4.64 7.68
N ILE A 101 -17.98 -4.78 6.38
CA ILE A 101 -18.96 -4.42 5.33
C ILE A 101 -20.25 -5.24 5.49
N ASN A 102 -20.13 -6.54 5.73
CA ASN A 102 -21.28 -7.42 5.92
C ASN A 102 -22.11 -7.06 7.16
N LYS A 103 -21.46 -6.68 8.26
CA LYS A 103 -22.17 -6.24 9.47
C LYS A 103 -22.92 -4.93 9.24
N SER A 104 -22.30 -3.96 8.58
CA SER A 104 -22.93 -2.68 8.26
C SER A 104 -24.14 -2.86 7.33
N ALA A 105 -24.03 -3.71 6.31
CA ALA A 105 -25.13 -4.02 5.41
C ALA A 105 -26.33 -4.67 6.15
N ILE A 106 -26.05 -5.61 7.06
CA ILE A 106 -27.10 -6.25 7.87
C ILE A 106 -27.77 -5.23 8.80
N VAL A 107 -27.02 -4.35 9.44
CA VAL A 107 -27.59 -3.32 10.31
C VAL A 107 -28.48 -2.36 9.52
N HIS A 108 -28.06 -1.95 8.33
CA HIS A 108 -28.86 -1.07 7.48
C HIS A 108 -30.12 -1.75 6.96
N GLU A 109 -30.04 -3.03 6.59
CA GLU A 109 -31.18 -3.85 6.16
C GLU A 109 -32.18 -4.05 7.29
N LEU A 110 -31.73 -4.42 8.49
CA LEU A 110 -32.58 -4.55 9.68
C LEU A 110 -33.26 -3.22 10.04
N TYR A 111 -32.54 -2.10 9.93
CA TYR A 111 -33.10 -0.78 10.19
C TYR A 111 -34.16 -0.38 9.15
N SER A 112 -33.97 -0.77 7.88
CA SER A 112 -34.95 -0.58 6.81
C SER A 112 -36.20 -1.44 7.03
N GLN A 113 -36.02 -2.71 7.42
CA GLN A 113 -37.11 -3.63 7.77
C GLN A 113 -37.92 -3.15 8.98
N MET A 114 -37.26 -2.67 10.02
CA MET A 114 -37.91 -2.13 11.22
C MET A 114 -38.77 -0.89 10.88
N ARG A 115 -38.26 0.04 10.06
CA ARG A 115 -39.05 1.17 9.56
C ARG A 115 -40.23 0.75 8.69
N ALA A 116 -40.08 -0.28 7.87
CA ALA A 116 -41.17 -0.80 7.05
C ALA A 116 -42.28 -1.42 7.93
N CYS A 117 -41.92 -2.14 9.00
CA CYS A 117 -42.86 -2.68 9.98
C CYS A 117 -43.62 -1.57 10.73
N ASP A 118 -42.95 -0.49 11.14
CA ASP A 118 -43.60 0.64 11.82
C ASP A 118 -44.59 1.36 10.89
N LEU A 119 -44.25 1.53 9.61
CA LEU A 119 -45.13 2.15 8.61
C LEU A 119 -46.36 1.29 8.31
N THR A 120 -46.22 -0.03 8.23
CA THR A 120 -47.36 -0.94 7.99
C THR A 120 -48.27 -1.04 9.21
N ALA A 121 -47.73 -1.04 10.44
CA ALA A 121 -48.54 -1.02 11.66
C ALA A 121 -49.39 0.25 11.79
N ASN A 122 -48.85 1.41 11.38
CA ASN A 122 -49.56 2.69 11.39
C ASN A 122 -50.64 2.78 10.28
N LEU A 123 -50.44 2.12 9.14
CA LEU A 123 -51.44 2.04 8.06
C LEU A 123 -52.64 1.14 8.40
N TRP A 124 -52.44 0.14 9.26
CA TRP A 124 -53.49 -0.81 9.68
C TRP A 124 -54.13 -0.48 11.03
N GLY A 125 -53.75 0.64 11.68
CA GLY A 125 -54.37 1.10 12.93
C GLY A 125 -54.15 0.18 14.13
N ILE A 126 -53.08 -0.63 14.12
CA ILE A 126 -52.84 -1.66 15.15
C ILE A 126 -52.30 -1.04 16.45
N ASN A 127 -51.76 0.19 16.41
CA ASN A 127 -51.23 0.93 17.57
C ASN A 127 -52.21 2.02 18.09
N GLN A 128 -53.45 1.66 18.43
CA GLN A 128 -54.34 2.51 19.23
C GLN A 128 -54.64 1.86 20.57
#